data_AF-A0A2M7WN42-F1
#
_entry.id   AF-A0A2M7WN42-F1
#
_cell.length_a   1.000
_cell.length_b   1.000
_cell.length_c   1.000
_cell.angle_alpha   90.00
_cell.angle_beta   90.00
_cell.angle_gamma   90.00
#
_symmetry.space_group_name_H-M   'P 1'
#
loop_
_entity.id
_entity.type
_entity.pdbx_description
1 polymer ?
#
loop_
_entity_poly.entity_id
_entity_poly.type
_entity_poly.pdbx_seq_one_letter_code
_entity_poly.pdbx_strand_id
1 'polypeptide(L)'
;VWALLSQGAAVKEQRHLYAALIFSIMLFGLGGILGLFIAESSTLITAHYHGSIVAVTMAFMAMTYYWLPAFGFATPNLKWARIQVYAYAIGQIMHIVGLAWGGGHGMKRKVVGTTQDIGVQAMISPQDLVGVGGVIAVLSGILFAVVVLPVMIKGRKVKSEVEAS
;
A
#
# COMPACT_ATOMS: atom_id res chain seq x y z
N VAL A 1 11.17 12.50 -9.83
CA VAL A 1 10.10 13.11 -9.02
C VAL A 1 9.54 14.37 -9.67
N TRP A 2 10.38 15.36 -10.02
CA TRP A 2 9.92 16.60 -10.67
C TRP A 2 9.00 16.38 -11.89
N ALA A 3 9.41 15.54 -12.83
CA ALA A 3 8.59 15.22 -14.01
C ALA A 3 7.26 14.52 -13.69
N LEU A 4 7.14 13.78 -12.58
CA LEU A 4 5.87 13.18 -12.15
C LEU A 4 4.91 14.21 -11.55
N LEU A 5 5.43 15.32 -11.03
CA LEU A 5 4.64 16.39 -10.40
C LEU A 5 4.29 17.52 -11.38
N SER A 6 5.03 17.67 -12.48
CA SER A 6 4.87 18.76 -13.45
C SER A 6 4.08 18.39 -14.71
N GLN A 7 3.86 17.10 -14.96
CA GLN A 7 3.09 16.61 -16.11
C GLN A 7 1.58 16.72 -15.87
N GLY A 8 0.82 16.86 -16.95
CA GLY A 8 -0.65 16.88 -16.91
C GLY A 8 -1.23 15.61 -16.28
N ALA A 9 -2.46 15.70 -15.76
CA ALA A 9 -3.11 14.58 -15.09
C ALA A 9 -3.16 13.32 -15.97
N ALA A 10 -2.80 12.17 -15.40
CA ALA A 10 -2.88 10.90 -16.09
C ALA A 10 -4.28 10.62 -16.65
N VAL A 11 -4.31 9.92 -17.80
CA VAL A 11 -5.54 9.45 -18.43
C VAL A 11 -6.36 8.64 -17.41
N LYS A 12 -7.68 8.80 -17.45
CA LYS A 12 -8.59 8.31 -16.40
C LYS A 12 -8.42 6.81 -16.13
N GLU A 13 -8.16 5.98 -17.14
CA GLU A 13 -7.92 4.54 -16.94
C GLU A 13 -6.63 4.27 -16.14
N GLN A 14 -5.60 5.10 -16.27
CA GLN A 14 -4.27 4.86 -15.67
C GLN A 14 -4.07 5.52 -14.29
N ARG A 15 -5.02 6.35 -13.83
CA ARG A 15 -4.87 7.11 -12.57
C ARG A 15 -4.52 6.27 -11.35
N HIS A 16 -5.03 5.04 -11.27
CA HIS A 16 -4.72 4.13 -10.17
C HIS A 16 -3.24 3.67 -10.19
N LEU A 17 -2.66 3.46 -11.38
CA LEU A 17 -1.24 3.13 -11.54
C LEU A 17 -0.36 4.31 -11.15
N TYR A 18 -0.70 5.51 -11.62
CA TYR A 18 0.02 6.74 -11.26
C TYR A 18 -0.04 7.02 -9.76
N ALA A 19 -1.22 6.91 -9.16
CA ALA A 19 -1.38 7.07 -7.72
C ALA A 19 -0.52 6.06 -6.96
N ALA A 20 -0.56 4.79 -7.34
CA ALA A 20 0.24 3.75 -6.69
C ALA A 20 1.74 3.97 -6.83
N LEU A 21 2.22 4.45 -7.99
CA LEU A 21 3.62 4.80 -8.18
C LEU A 21 4.06 5.96 -7.28
N ILE A 22 3.25 7.01 -7.17
CA ILE A 22 3.56 8.16 -6.31
C ILE A 22 3.58 7.71 -4.85
N PHE A 23 2.55 7.00 -4.38
CA PHE A 23 2.48 6.54 -3.01
C PHE A 23 3.55 5.52 -2.68
N SER A 24 3.92 4.62 -3.59
CA SER A 24 5.02 3.67 -3.33
C SER A 24 6.34 4.39 -3.18
N ILE A 25 6.66 5.37 -4.04
CA ILE A 25 7.88 6.18 -3.89
C ILE A 25 7.87 6.95 -2.57
N MET A 26 6.74 7.56 -2.21
CA MET A 26 6.58 8.29 -0.95
C MET A 26 6.76 7.37 0.27
N LEU A 27 6.12 6.20 0.28
CA LEU A 27 6.20 5.22 1.37
C LEU A 27 7.61 4.64 1.48
N PHE A 28 8.27 4.35 0.35
CA PHE A 28 9.64 3.85 0.33
C PHE A 28 10.62 4.90 0.89
N GLY A 29 10.46 6.16 0.46
CA GLY A 29 11.22 7.29 0.97
C GLY A 29 10.99 7.51 2.47
N LEU A 30 9.73 7.47 2.92
CA LEU A 30 9.38 7.56 4.33
C LEU A 30 10.03 6.43 5.13
N GLY A 31 9.95 5.18 4.66
CA GLY A 31 10.62 4.04 5.26
C GLY A 31 12.12 4.28 5.39
N GLY A 32 12.79 4.65 4.30
CA GLY A 32 14.22 4.97 4.28
C GLY A 32 14.63 6.06 5.28
N ILE A 33 13.88 7.18 5.31
CA ILE A 33 14.12 8.29 6.25
C ILE A 33 13.96 7.83 7.69
N LEU A 34 12.90 7.10 8.02
CA LEU A 34 12.69 6.56 9.37
C LEU A 34 13.83 5.62 9.81
N GLY A 35 14.44 4.92 8.85
CA GLY A 35 15.60 4.07 9.08
C GLY A 35 16.82 4.82 9.62
N LEU A 36 16.98 6.09 9.25
CA LEU A 36 18.08 6.95 9.73
C LEU A 36 17.95 7.31 11.22
N PHE A 37 16.75 7.18 11.79
CA PHE A 37 16.46 7.51 13.19
C PHE A 37 16.41 6.28 14.10
N ILE A 38 16.77 5.09 13.60
CA ILE A 38 16.83 3.87 14.41
C ILE A 38 18.05 3.94 15.35
N ALA A 39 17.80 4.18 16.63
CA ALA A 39 18.82 4.15 17.69
C ALA A 39 18.67 2.94 18.62
N GLU A 40 17.44 2.50 18.87
CA GLU A 40 17.12 1.42 19.82
C GLU A 40 16.02 0.50 19.30
N SER A 41 15.82 -0.64 19.98
CA SER A 41 14.79 -1.62 19.60
C SER A 41 13.38 -1.14 19.98
N SER A 42 12.73 -0.41 19.07
CA SER A 42 11.34 0.07 19.19
C SER A 42 10.50 -0.26 17.95
N THR A 43 9.23 0.13 17.98
CA THR A 43 8.32 0.07 16.82
C THR A 43 8.74 1.00 15.68
N LEU A 44 9.70 1.90 15.88
CA LEU A 44 10.31 2.67 14.79
C LEU A 44 11.00 1.76 13.76
N ILE A 45 11.65 0.67 14.22
CA ILE A 45 12.19 -0.36 13.33
C ILE A 45 11.07 -0.97 12.49
N THR A 46 9.92 -1.26 13.12
CA THR A 46 8.72 -1.77 12.44
C THR A 46 8.20 -0.79 11.40
N ALA A 47 8.15 0.50 11.74
CA ALA A 47 7.74 1.56 10.82
C ALA A 47 8.65 1.65 9.59
N HIS A 48 9.97 1.60 9.79
CA HIS A 48 10.97 1.63 8.73
C HIS A 48 10.75 0.51 7.70
N TYR A 49 10.78 -0.75 8.12
CA TYR A 49 10.65 -1.85 7.17
C TYR A 49 9.23 -1.99 6.62
N HIS A 50 8.19 -1.59 7.37
CA HIS A 50 6.84 -1.51 6.80
C HIS A 50 6.80 -0.50 5.67
N GLY A 51 7.31 0.72 5.85
CA GLY A 51 7.38 1.72 4.77
C GLY A 51 8.06 1.19 3.52
N SER A 52 9.23 0.55 3.68
CA SER A 52 9.99 0.00 2.57
C SER A 52 9.30 -1.18 1.87
N ILE A 53 8.86 -2.20 2.63
CA ILE A 53 8.28 -3.43 2.07
C ILE A 53 6.91 -3.16 1.46
N VAL A 54 6.06 -2.45 2.19
CA VAL A 54 4.69 -2.14 1.73
C VAL A 54 4.72 -1.28 0.47
N ALA A 55 5.67 -0.36 0.35
CA ALA A 55 5.86 0.40 -0.89
C ALA A 55 6.09 -0.52 -2.10
N VAL A 56 6.99 -1.50 -1.95
CA VAL A 56 7.28 -2.49 -3.00
C VAL A 56 6.03 -3.32 -3.27
N THR A 57 5.36 -3.83 -2.24
CA THR A 57 4.11 -4.60 -2.39
C THR A 57 3.03 -3.81 -3.14
N MET A 58 2.85 -2.53 -2.80
CA MET A 58 1.89 -1.66 -3.45
C MET A 58 2.21 -1.44 -4.94
N ALA A 59 3.49 -1.25 -5.28
CA ALA A 59 3.92 -1.17 -6.65
C ALA A 59 3.58 -2.45 -7.43
N PHE A 60 3.83 -3.63 -6.86
CA PHE A 60 3.46 -4.91 -7.46
C PHE A 60 1.95 -5.13 -7.59
N MET A 61 1.15 -4.67 -6.62
CA MET A 61 -0.32 -4.69 -6.74
C MET A 61 -0.78 -3.86 -7.94
N ALA A 62 -0.26 -2.64 -8.10
CA ALA A 62 -0.58 -1.80 -9.25
C ALA A 62 -0.09 -2.41 -10.58
N MET A 63 1.13 -2.94 -10.62
CA MET A 63 1.65 -3.64 -11.79
C MET A 63 0.80 -4.85 -12.16
N THR A 64 0.18 -5.53 -11.19
CA THR A 64 -0.77 -6.61 -11.47
C THR A 64 -1.96 -6.13 -12.31
N TYR A 65 -2.52 -4.95 -12.00
CA TYR A 65 -3.58 -4.36 -12.80
C TYR A 65 -3.15 -4.00 -14.23
N TYR A 66 -1.88 -3.62 -14.40
CA TYR A 66 -1.28 -3.35 -15.72
C TYR A 66 -1.00 -4.63 -16.51
N TRP A 67 -0.47 -5.68 -15.86
CA TRP A 67 -0.03 -6.91 -16.52
C TRP A 67 -1.16 -7.86 -16.90
N LEU A 68 -2.27 -7.89 -16.16
CA LEU A 68 -3.36 -8.83 -16.46
C LEU A 68 -3.84 -8.71 -17.93
N PRO A 69 -4.20 -7.52 -18.46
CA PRO A 69 -4.50 -7.35 -19.88
C PRO A 69 -3.33 -7.73 -20.80
N ALA A 70 -2.10 -7.35 -20.43
CA ALA A 70 -0.91 -7.64 -21.23
C ALA A 70 -0.65 -9.15 -21.39
N PHE A 71 -1.05 -9.95 -20.40
CA PHE A 71 -0.97 -11.41 -20.43
C PHE A 71 -2.21 -12.07 -21.04
N GLY A 72 -3.15 -11.31 -21.61
CA GLY A 72 -4.35 -11.83 -22.28
C GLY A 72 -5.53 -12.14 -21.34
N PHE A 73 -5.48 -11.71 -20.08
CA PHE A 73 -6.64 -11.73 -19.20
C PHE A 73 -7.58 -10.54 -19.48
N ALA A 74 -8.79 -10.61 -18.94
CA ALA A 74 -9.68 -9.45 -18.96
C ALA A 74 -9.11 -8.29 -18.13
N THR A 75 -9.51 -7.06 -18.44
CA THR A 75 -9.17 -5.90 -17.59
C THR A 75 -9.96 -5.98 -16.29
N PRO A 76 -9.31 -5.92 -15.11
CA PRO A 76 -10.00 -5.87 -13.83
C PRO A 76 -10.86 -4.61 -13.70
N ASN A 77 -11.79 -4.61 -12.75
CA ASN A 77 -12.65 -3.43 -12.54
C ASN A 77 -11.82 -2.24 -12.00
N LEU A 78 -11.53 -1.28 -12.88
CA LEU A 78 -10.66 -0.13 -12.59
C LEU A 78 -11.24 0.85 -11.55
N LYS A 79 -12.55 0.82 -11.28
CA LYS A 79 -13.15 1.60 -10.19
C LYS A 79 -12.70 1.02 -8.85
N TRP A 80 -12.80 -0.29 -8.68
CA TRP A 80 -12.41 -0.98 -7.45
C TRP A 80 -10.89 -1.01 -7.27
N ALA A 81 -10.11 -1.20 -8.35
CA ALA A 81 -8.65 -1.09 -8.32
C ALA A 81 -8.18 0.28 -7.77
N ARG A 82 -8.87 1.36 -8.15
CA ARG A 82 -8.56 2.70 -7.65
C ARG A 82 -8.87 2.86 -6.17
N ILE A 83 -10.05 2.42 -5.73
CA ILE A 83 -10.43 2.45 -4.30
C ILE A 83 -9.42 1.65 -3.48
N GLN A 84 -9.05 0.46 -3.97
CA GLN A 84 -8.03 -0.39 -3.36
C GLN A 84 -6.71 0.35 -3.18
N VAL A 85 -6.14 0.92 -4.24
CA VAL A 85 -4.86 1.65 -4.20
C VAL A 85 -4.88 2.78 -3.15
N TYR A 86 -5.91 3.64 -3.16
CA TYR A 86 -5.99 4.74 -2.20
C TYR A 86 -6.21 4.25 -0.77
N ALA A 87 -7.10 3.27 -0.56
CA ALA A 87 -7.33 2.71 0.76
C ALA A 87 -6.06 2.05 1.31
N TYR A 88 -5.30 1.34 0.47
CA TYR A 88 -4.04 0.72 0.87
C TYR A 88 -3.02 1.79 1.29
N ALA A 89 -2.83 2.83 0.49
CA ALA A 89 -1.91 3.92 0.80
C ALA A 89 -2.29 4.62 2.11
N ILE A 90 -3.56 5.01 2.27
CA ILE A 90 -4.04 5.73 3.46
C ILE A 90 -3.88 4.86 4.71
N GLY A 91 -4.33 3.60 4.66
CA GLY A 91 -4.21 2.68 5.78
C GLY A 91 -2.76 2.47 6.20
N GLN A 92 -1.86 2.31 5.23
CA GLN A 92 -0.44 2.08 5.49
C GLN A 92 0.27 3.34 6.00
N ILE A 93 -0.05 4.52 5.49
CA ILE A 93 0.47 5.79 6.03
C ILE A 93 0.04 5.95 7.50
N MET A 94 -1.24 5.75 7.81
CA MET A 94 -1.74 5.80 9.19
C MET A 94 -1.00 4.80 10.09
N HIS A 95 -0.86 3.56 9.62
CA HIS A 95 -0.20 2.49 10.37
C HIS A 95 1.28 2.80 10.64
N ILE A 96 2.03 3.23 9.62
CA ILE A 96 3.45 3.58 9.72
C ILE A 96 3.65 4.80 10.61
N VAL A 97 2.81 5.83 10.49
CA VAL A 97 2.87 7.03 11.35
C VAL A 97 2.60 6.66 12.80
N GLY A 98 1.61 5.80 13.07
CA GLY A 98 1.35 5.28 14.42
C GLY A 98 2.55 4.53 15.00
N LEU A 99 3.18 3.65 14.21
CA LEU A 99 4.39 2.92 14.63
C LEU A 99 5.57 3.85 14.89
N ALA A 100 5.81 4.83 14.01
CA ALA A 100 6.91 5.78 14.16
C ALA A 100 6.71 6.69 15.38
N TRP A 101 5.50 7.23 15.56
CA TRP A 101 5.15 8.07 16.70
C TRP A 101 5.28 7.30 18.01
N GLY A 102 4.64 6.14 18.12
CA GLY A 102 4.74 5.31 19.31
C GLY A 102 6.19 4.88 19.58
N GLY A 103 6.95 4.52 18.54
CA GLY A 103 8.34 4.13 18.64
C GLY A 103 9.23 5.25 19.20
N GLY A 104 8.98 6.50 18.80
CA GLY A 104 9.65 7.67 19.37
C GLY A 104 9.29 7.98 20.83
N HIS A 105 8.19 7.40 21.34
CA HIS A 105 7.73 7.51 22.73
C HIS A 105 7.96 6.21 23.52
N GLY A 106 8.81 5.31 23.02
CA GLY A 106 9.20 4.10 23.74
C GLY A 106 8.36 2.85 23.49
N MET A 107 7.37 2.90 22.58
CA MET A 107 6.56 1.73 22.19
C MET A 107 7.45 0.62 21.64
N LYS A 108 7.54 -0.49 22.36
CA LYS A 108 8.39 -1.64 22.06
C LYS A 108 7.78 -2.49 20.96
N ARG A 109 8.64 -2.97 20.06
CA ARG A 109 8.26 -3.93 19.01
C ARG A 109 8.07 -5.32 19.60
N LYS A 110 7.30 -6.17 18.91
CA LYS A 110 7.07 -7.60 19.24
C LYS A 110 6.35 -7.84 20.57
N VAL A 111 5.57 -6.88 21.05
CA VAL A 111 4.66 -7.05 22.18
C VAL A 111 3.26 -7.32 21.62
N VAL A 112 2.58 -8.36 22.10
CA VAL A 112 1.29 -8.82 21.58
C VAL A 112 0.24 -8.69 22.69
N GLY A 113 -0.95 -8.18 22.36
CA GLY A 113 -2.14 -8.28 23.21
C GLY A 113 -2.22 -7.32 24.39
N THR A 114 -1.25 -6.42 24.59
CA THR A 114 -1.29 -5.39 25.63
C THR A 114 -1.14 -3.99 25.02
N THR A 115 -2.05 -3.09 25.40
CA THR A 115 -1.86 -1.65 25.19
C THR A 115 -0.61 -1.23 25.97
N GLN A 116 0.31 -0.56 25.30
CA GLN A 116 1.53 -0.10 25.95
C GLN A 116 1.28 1.28 26.53
N ASP A 117 1.39 1.41 27.84
CA ASP A 117 1.40 2.74 28.46
C ASP A 117 2.72 3.43 28.12
N ILE A 118 2.65 4.32 27.14
CA ILE A 118 3.75 5.15 26.68
C ILE A 118 3.59 6.61 27.14
N GLY A 119 2.70 6.87 28.11
CA GLY A 119 2.48 8.20 28.69
C GLY A 119 1.87 9.23 27.73
N VAL A 120 1.39 8.82 26.55
CA VAL A 120 0.76 9.70 25.56
C VAL A 120 -0.71 9.90 25.90
N GLN A 121 -1.06 11.10 26.38
CA GLN A 121 -2.44 11.50 26.64
C GLN A 121 -2.97 12.34 25.48
N ALA A 122 -3.53 11.68 24.47
CA ALA A 122 -4.14 12.32 23.31
C ALA A 122 -5.49 11.68 22.99
N MET A 123 -6.38 12.44 22.35
CA MET A 123 -7.68 11.92 21.87
C MET A 123 -7.50 10.82 20.80
N ILE A 124 -6.40 10.88 20.06
CA ILE A 124 -5.96 9.84 19.12
C ILE A 124 -4.56 9.43 19.53
N SER A 125 -4.39 8.17 19.91
CA SER A 125 -3.11 7.60 20.32
C SER A 125 -2.36 6.99 19.12
N PRO A 126 -1.04 6.75 19.25
CA PRO A 126 -0.29 5.97 18.26
C PRO A 126 -0.90 4.59 18.00
N GLN A 127 -1.46 3.96 19.03
CA GLN A 127 -2.07 2.63 18.94
C GLN A 127 -3.36 2.65 18.12
N ASP A 128 -4.14 3.72 18.20
CA ASP A 128 -5.34 3.91 17.37
C ASP A 128 -4.97 4.01 15.89
N LEU A 129 -3.91 4.77 15.56
CA LEU A 129 -3.41 4.89 14.19
C LEU A 129 -2.90 3.55 13.65
N VAL A 130 -2.17 2.78 14.47
CA VAL A 130 -1.73 1.42 14.13
C VAL A 130 -2.93 0.53 13.88
N GLY A 131 -3.90 0.49 14.79
CA GLY A 131 -5.08 -0.37 14.69
C GLY A 131 -5.95 -0.04 13.47
N VAL A 132 -6.42 1.20 13.38
CA VAL A 132 -7.32 1.66 12.30
C VAL A 132 -6.62 1.59 10.95
N GLY A 133 -5.37 2.07 10.86
CA GLY A 133 -4.58 2.01 9.62
C GLY A 133 -4.37 0.57 9.15
N GLY A 134 -4.08 -0.34 10.08
CA GLY A 134 -3.92 -1.77 9.81
C GLY A 134 -5.21 -2.41 9.27
N VAL A 135 -6.36 -2.12 9.87
CA VAL A 135 -7.66 -2.61 9.40
C VAL A 135 -7.96 -2.12 7.99
N ILE A 136 -7.77 -0.83 7.72
CA ILE A 136 -7.99 -0.26 6.37
C ILE A 136 -7.07 -0.95 5.35
N ALA A 137 -5.79 -1.15 5.69
CA ALA A 137 -4.83 -1.81 4.82
C ALA A 137 -5.20 -3.27 4.53
N VAL A 138 -5.64 -4.04 5.54
CA VAL A 138 -6.08 -5.42 5.37
C VAL A 138 -7.32 -5.50 4.48
N LEU A 139 -8.33 -4.66 4.73
CA LEU A 139 -9.54 -4.63 3.90
C LEU A 139 -9.22 -4.27 2.45
N SER A 140 -8.27 -3.36 2.24
CA SER A 140 -7.77 -3.07 0.89
C SER A 140 -7.03 -4.27 0.26
N GLY A 141 -6.20 -4.99 1.02
CA GLY A 141 -5.55 -6.21 0.54
C GLY A 141 -6.56 -7.29 0.12
N ILE A 142 -7.64 -7.45 0.87
CA ILE A 142 -8.76 -8.33 0.51
C ILE A 142 -9.43 -7.83 -0.78
N LEU A 143 -9.70 -6.52 -0.89
CA LEU A 143 -10.27 -5.93 -2.10
C LEU A 143 -9.39 -6.18 -3.33
N PHE A 144 -8.05 -6.10 -3.18
CA PHE A 144 -7.13 -6.45 -4.26
C PHE A 144 -7.36 -7.88 -4.76
N ALA A 145 -7.41 -8.85 -3.84
CA ALA A 145 -7.69 -10.24 -4.18
C ALA A 145 -9.06 -10.43 -4.85
N VAL A 146 -10.11 -9.79 -4.33
CA VAL A 146 -11.47 -9.85 -4.90
C VAL A 146 -11.53 -9.25 -6.32
N VAL A 147 -10.70 -8.24 -6.62
CA VAL A 147 -10.64 -7.63 -7.96
C VAL A 147 -9.84 -8.49 -8.95
N VAL A 148 -8.76 -9.12 -8.49
CA VAL A 148 -7.79 -9.83 -9.34
C VAL A 148 -8.15 -11.30 -9.55
N LEU A 149 -8.51 -12.02 -8.49
CA LEU A 149 -8.73 -13.47 -8.56
C LEU A 149 -9.83 -13.89 -9.54
N PRO A 150 -11.01 -13.24 -9.61
CA PRO A 150 -12.04 -13.65 -10.56
C PRO A 150 -11.58 -13.51 -12.02
N VAL A 151 -10.77 -12.49 -12.32
CA VAL A 151 -10.19 -12.27 -13.65
C VAL A 151 -9.21 -13.39 -13.99
N MET A 152 -8.36 -13.78 -13.04
CA MET A 152 -7.40 -14.85 -13.22
C MET A 152 -8.07 -16.23 -13.35
N ILE A 153 -9.08 -16.51 -12.52
CA ILE A 153 -9.82 -17.78 -12.50
C ILE A 153 -10.60 -17.98 -13.81
N LYS A 154 -11.18 -16.90 -14.38
CA LYS A 154 -11.89 -16.97 -15.66
C LYS A 154 -10.97 -17.33 -16.83
N GLY A 155 -9.65 -17.25 -16.66
CA GLY A 155 -8.67 -17.59 -17.67
C GLY A 155 -8.46 -16.50 -18.72
N ARG A 156 -7.52 -16.76 -19.63
CA ARG A 156 -7.20 -15.85 -20.74
C ARG A 156 -8.28 -15.95 -21.81
N LYS A 157 -8.59 -14.82 -22.45
CA LYS A 157 -9.32 -14.86 -23.72
C LYS A 157 -8.31 -15.29 -24.78
N VAL A 158 -8.35 -16.55 -25.19
CA VAL A 158 -7.60 -16.99 -26.37
C VAL A 158 -8.09 -16.13 -27.53
N LYS A 159 -7.20 -15.36 -28.17
CA LYS A 159 -7.48 -14.82 -29.50
C LYS A 159 -7.69 -16.03 -30.40
N SER A 160 -8.93 -16.33 -30.77
CA SER A 160 -9.21 -17.24 -31.86
C SER A 160 -8.47 -16.72 -33.09
N GLU A 161 -7.75 -17.62 -33.75
CA GLU A 161 -6.95 -17.44 -34.95
C GLU A 161 -7.45 -16.32 -35.86
N VAL A 162 -6.62 -15.29 -36.05
CA VAL A 162 -6.64 -14.46 -37.26
C VAL A 162 -5.34 -14.76 -37.99
N GLU A 163 -5.21 -16.01 -38.42
CA GLU A 163 -4.37 -16.46 -39.55
C GLU A 163 -5.15 -17.53 -40.34
N ALA A 164 -6.45 -17.26 -40.54
CA ALA A 164 -7.30 -17.99 -41.48
C ALA A 164 -7.90 -16.98 -42.48
N SER A 165 -7.03 -16.42 -43.34
CA SER A 165 -7.33 -15.98 -44.71
C SER A 165 -6.06 -15.58 -45.45
#